data_AF-A0A9E1WXP6-F1
#
_entry.id   AF-A0A9E1WXP6-F1
#
_cell.length_a   1.000
_cell.length_b   1.000
_cell.length_c   1.000
_cell.angle_alpha   90.00
_cell.angle_beta   90.00
_cell.angle_gamma   90.00
#
_symmetry.space_group_name_H-M   'P 1'
#
loop_
_entity.id
_entity.type
_entity.pdbx_description
1 polymer ?
#
loop_
_entity_poly.entity_id
_entity_poly.type
_entity_poly.pdbx_seq_one_letter_code
_entity_poly.pdbx_strand_id
1 'polypeptide(L)'
;EPQERDVIATLLAQHFVDIYGAPSIEAARGTALDEIDQMADLCADHAPNTLLTVTRELTPAGVRESFRMIEAQQADIMQFAVHGHLDDEPHSH
;
A
#
# COMPACT_ATOMS: atom_id res chain seq x y z
N GLU A 1 -4.42 14.26 -6.57
CA GLU A 1 -4.24 15.72 -6.82
C GLU A 1 -2.75 16.10 -6.78
N PRO A 2 -2.26 17.04 -7.61
CA PRO A 2 -0.83 17.42 -7.63
C PRO A 2 -0.28 17.87 -6.27
N GLN A 3 -1.13 18.52 -5.46
CA GLN A 3 -0.78 18.97 -4.10
C GLN A 3 -0.49 17.81 -3.14
N GLU A 4 -1.24 16.70 -3.25
CA GLU A 4 -1.02 15.52 -2.40
C GLU A 4 0.33 14.86 -2.72
N ARG A 5 0.69 14.80 -4.01
CA ARG A 5 1.97 14.25 -4.46
C ARG A 5 3.15 15.07 -3.92
N ASP A 6 3.07 16.39 -3.99
CA ASP A 6 4.12 17.26 -3.46
C ASP A 6 4.27 17.12 -1.93
N VAL A 7 3.16 17.02 -1.20
CA VAL A 7 3.19 16.80 0.26
C VAL A 7 3.86 15.46 0.61
N ILE A 8 3.47 14.37 -0.06
CA ILE A 8 4.05 13.05 0.19
C ILE A 8 5.54 13.03 -0.19
N ALA A 9 5.93 13.68 -1.28
CA ALA A 9 7.33 13.79 -1.69
C ALA A 9 8.17 14.53 -0.63
N THR A 10 7.66 15.62 -0.06
CA THR A 10 8.34 16.33 1.04
C THR A 10 8.45 15.46 2.29
N LEU A 11 7.39 14.72 2.66
CA LEU A 11 7.41 13.84 3.83
C LEU A 11 8.41 12.68 3.66
N LEU A 12 8.45 12.06 2.48
CA LEU A 12 9.39 10.99 2.18
C LEU A 12 10.84 11.50 2.14
N ALA A 13 11.08 12.67 1.53
CA ALA A 13 12.39 13.30 1.54
C ALA A 13 12.87 13.63 2.96
N GLN A 14 11.98 14.10 3.84
CA GLN A 14 12.28 14.31 5.25
C GLN A 14 12.66 12.98 5.95
N HIS A 15 11.94 11.90 5.67
CA HIS A 15 12.28 10.58 6.20
C HIS A 15 13.69 10.11 5.77
N PHE A 16 14.10 10.40 4.53
CA PHE A 16 15.45 10.09 4.06
C PHE A 16 16.54 10.87 4.80
N VAL A 17 16.27 12.12 5.18
CA VAL A 17 17.17 12.90 6.03
C VAL A 17 17.24 12.29 7.42
N ASP A 18 16.09 12.06 8.05
CA ASP A 18 16.00 11.66 9.45
C ASP A 18 16.54 10.25 9.71
N ILE A 19 16.28 9.30 8.79
CA ILE A 19 16.58 7.88 9.00
C ILE A 19 17.84 7.43 8.26
N TYR A 20 18.05 7.94 7.04
CA TYR A 20 19.16 7.49 6.18
C TYR A 20 20.29 8.51 6.04
N GLY A 21 20.15 9.70 6.65
CA GLY A 21 21.21 10.71 6.69
C GLY A 21 21.40 11.47 5.38
N ALA A 22 20.35 11.60 4.56
CA ALA A 22 20.41 12.47 3.39
C ALA A 22 20.77 13.92 3.81
N PRO A 23 21.54 14.67 3.00
CA PRO A 23 22.12 15.93 3.44
C PRO A 23 21.10 17.07 3.61
N SER A 24 19.99 17.03 2.88
CA SER A 24 18.86 17.96 3.01
C SER A 24 17.62 17.42 2.31
N ILE A 25 16.45 18.01 2.61
CA ILE A 25 15.19 17.69 1.90
C ILE A 25 15.34 17.97 0.40
N GLU A 26 15.96 19.10 0.03
CA GLU A 26 16.15 19.49 -1.37
C GLU A 26 16.98 18.44 -2.13
N ALA A 27 18.06 17.96 -1.53
CA ALA A 27 18.90 16.91 -2.12
C ALA A 27 18.18 15.56 -2.20
N ALA A 28 17.29 15.26 -1.26
CA ALA A 28 16.53 14.01 -1.21
C ALA A 28 15.26 14.02 -2.09
N ARG A 29 14.77 15.20 -2.50
CA ARG A 29 13.47 15.36 -3.14
C ARG A 29 13.35 14.65 -4.48
N GLY A 30 14.43 14.61 -5.28
CA GLY A 30 14.45 13.89 -6.54
C GLY A 30 14.18 12.40 -6.34
N THR A 31 14.97 11.76 -5.48
CA THR A 31 14.79 10.35 -5.12
C THR A 31 13.41 10.08 -4.52
N ALA A 32 12.88 10.97 -3.69
CA ALA A 32 11.53 10.80 -3.13
C ALA A 32 10.44 10.78 -4.22
N LEU A 33 10.59 11.60 -5.27
CA LEU A 33 9.68 11.58 -6.42
C LEU A 33 9.82 10.29 -7.23
N ASP A 34 11.04 9.84 -7.49
CA ASP A 34 11.31 8.61 -8.24
C ASP A 34 10.70 7.39 -7.53
N GLU A 35 10.80 7.30 -6.21
CA GLU A 35 10.21 6.23 -5.40
C GLU A 35 8.67 6.27 -5.40
N ILE A 36 8.08 7.46 -5.37
CA ILE A 36 6.63 7.63 -5.47
C ILE A 36 6.14 7.20 -6.85
N ASP A 37 6.84 7.58 -7.91
CA ASP A 37 6.49 7.21 -9.28
C ASP A 37 6.63 5.70 -9.49
N GLN A 38 7.72 5.10 -8.99
CA GLN A 38 7.90 3.64 -9.02
C GLN A 38 6.75 2.91 -8.31
N MET A 39 6.33 3.38 -7.13
CA MET A 39 5.22 2.77 -6.40
C MET A 39 3.88 2.98 -7.10
N ALA A 40 3.65 4.15 -7.70
CA ALA A 40 2.45 4.45 -8.47
C ALA A 40 2.35 3.54 -9.70
N ASP A 41 3.44 3.39 -10.43
CA ASP A 41 3.52 2.49 -11.60
C ASP A 41 3.32 1.03 -11.19
N LEU A 42 3.92 0.59 -10.08
CA LEU A 42 3.69 -0.75 -9.55
C LEU A 42 2.22 -0.98 -9.18
N CYS A 43 1.51 0.04 -8.70
CA CYS A 43 0.10 -0.08 -8.30
C CYS A 43 -0.91 0.09 -9.45
N ALA A 44 -0.52 0.69 -10.57
CA ALA A 44 -1.45 1.14 -11.62
C ALA A 44 -2.33 0.01 -12.20
N ASP A 45 -1.78 -1.20 -12.28
CA ASP A 45 -2.43 -2.38 -12.87
C ASP A 45 -3.10 -3.31 -11.84
N HIS A 46 -3.29 -2.84 -10.59
CA HIS A 46 -3.77 -3.69 -9.50
C HIS A 46 -5.12 -3.22 -8.96
N ALA A 47 -6.03 -4.18 -8.76
CA ALA A 47 -7.32 -3.90 -8.17
C ALA A 47 -7.17 -3.42 -6.72
N PRO A 48 -8.11 -2.60 -6.20
CA PRO A 48 -8.14 -2.27 -4.78
C PRO A 48 -8.09 -3.52 -3.90
N ASN A 49 -7.43 -3.41 -2.74
CA ASN A 49 -7.20 -4.51 -1.80
C ASN A 49 -6.25 -5.63 -2.30
N THR A 50 -5.50 -5.41 -3.39
CA THR A 50 -4.41 -6.33 -3.79
C THR A 50 -3.26 -6.24 -2.79
N LEU A 51 -2.79 -7.39 -2.29
CA LEU A 51 -1.63 -7.45 -1.42
C LEU A 51 -0.35 -7.58 -2.26
N LEU A 52 0.55 -6.61 -2.11
CA LEU A 52 1.89 -6.65 -2.67
C LEU A 52 2.89 -7.11 -1.62
N THR A 53 3.64 -8.16 -1.93
CA THR A 53 4.76 -8.63 -1.10
C THR A 53 6.08 -8.35 -1.80
N VAL A 54 7.06 -7.84 -1.04
CA VAL A 54 8.42 -7.59 -1.53
C VAL A 54 9.41 -8.47 -0.79
N THR A 55 10.26 -9.17 -1.54
CA THR A 55 11.40 -9.93 -1.00
C THR A 55 12.68 -9.25 -1.43
N ARG A 56 13.60 -9.05 -0.47
CA ARG A 56 14.89 -8.39 -0.72
C ARG A 56 16.04 -9.36 -0.45
N GLU A 57 16.97 -9.43 -1.38
CA GLU A 57 18.19 -10.21 -1.26
C GLU A 57 19.40 -9.28 -1.48
N LEU A 58 20.39 -9.34 -0.59
CA LEU A 58 21.64 -8.63 -0.79
C LEU A 58 22.54 -9.42 -1.73
N THR A 59 22.99 -8.78 -2.80
CA THR A 59 23.83 -9.36 -3.84
C THR A 59 25.12 -8.57 -3.98
N PRO A 60 26.16 -9.10 -4.63
CA PRO A 60 27.39 -8.34 -4.89
C PRO A 60 27.17 -7.05 -5.70
N ALA A 61 26.09 -6.98 -6.49
CA ALA A 61 25.74 -5.80 -7.29
C ALA A 61 24.82 -4.80 -6.54
N GLY A 62 24.44 -5.10 -5.29
CA GLY A 62 23.47 -4.32 -4.52
C GLY A 62 22.25 -5.13 -4.10
N VAL A 63 21.15 -4.45 -3.79
CA VAL A 63 19.90 -5.09 -3.36
C VAL A 63 19.10 -5.54 -4.57
N ARG A 64 18.67 -6.81 -4.59
CA ARG A 64 17.72 -7.34 -5.57
C ARG A 64 16.35 -7.43 -4.91
N GLU A 65 15.35 -6.82 -5.53
CA GLU A 65 13.98 -6.84 -5.07
C GLU A 65 13.10 -7.69 -6.00
N SER A 66 12.25 -8.52 -5.40
CA SER A 66 11.26 -9.35 -6.11
C SER A 66 9.88 -9.05 -5.56
N PHE A 67 8.96 -8.63 -6.43
CA PHE A 67 7.58 -8.31 -6.07
C PHE A 67 6.65 -9.44 -6.47
N ARG A 68 5.69 -9.77 -5.59
CA ARG A 68 4.62 -10.73 -5.86
C ARG A 68 3.28 -10.13 -5.47
N MET A 69 2.30 -10.27 -6.35
CA MET A 69 0.92 -9.88 -6.14
C MET A 69 0.10 -11.04 -5.59
N ILE A 70 -0.81 -10.73 -4.69
CA ILE A 70 -1.84 -11.65 -4.21
C ILE A 70 -3.18 -10.91 -4.31
N GLU A 71 -4.02 -11.33 -5.25
CA GLU A 71 -5.35 -10.75 -5.42
C GLU A 71 -6.23 -11.05 -4.21
N ALA A 72 -7.05 -10.08 -3.82
CA ALA A 72 -8.05 -10.31 -2.78
C ALA A 72 -9.06 -11.36 -3.26
N GLN A 73 -9.33 -12.36 -2.42
CA GLN A 73 -10.52 -13.18 -2.62
C GLN A 73 -11.74 -12.29 -2.46
N GLN A 74 -12.66 -12.35 -3.44
CA GLN A 74 -13.94 -11.66 -3.32
C GLN A 74 -14.60 -12.12 -2.02
N ALA A 75 -14.94 -11.16 -1.15
CA ALA A 75 -15.74 -11.45 0.03
C ALA A 75 -17.07 -12.02 -0.44
N ASP A 76 -17.31 -13.30 -0.18
CA ASP A 76 -18.58 -13.93 -0.49
C ASP A 76 -19.65 -13.30 0.40
N ILE A 77 -20.70 -12.75 -0.22
CA ILE A 77 -21.84 -12.13 0.48
C ILE A 77 -22.47 -13.10 1.49
N MET A 78 -22.29 -14.41 1.27
CA MET A 78 -22.71 -15.48 2.17
C MET A 78 -22.01 -15.44 3.54
N GLN A 79 -20.84 -14.81 3.67
CA GLN A 79 -20.11 -14.67 4.93
C GLN A 79 -20.80 -13.72 5.92
N PHE A 80 -21.63 -12.80 5.41
CA PHE A 80 -22.42 -11.88 6.24
C PHE A 80 -23.83 -12.42 6.52
N ALA A 81 -24.29 -13.45 5.80
CA ALA A 81 -25.64 -14.02 5.91
C ALA A 81 -25.82 -15.01 7.09
N VAL A 82 -24.93 -15.01 8.09
CA VAL A 82 -24.93 -16.00 9.19
C VAL A 82 -25.61 -15.49 10.47
N HIS A 83 -25.97 -14.20 10.58
CA HIS A 83 -26.53 -13.63 11.81
C HIS A 83 -27.85 -12.87 11.61
N GLY A 84 -28.86 -13.58 11.10
CA GLY A 84 -30.23 -13.08 10.99
C GLY A 84 -31.27 -14.09 11.46
N HIS A 85 -31.09 -14.68 12.65
CA HIS A 85 -32.23 -15.28 13.35
C HIS A 85 -32.91 -14.16 14.14
N LEU A 86 -34.00 -13.60 13.59
CA LEU A 86 -35.04 -13.08 14.47
C LEU A 86 -35.69 -14.31 15.09
N ASP A 87 -35.62 -14.39 16.42
CA ASP A 87 -36.51 -15.25 17.19
C ASP A 87 -37.94 -14.75 16.94
N ASP A 88 -38.63 -15.36 15.96
CA ASP A 88 -40.07 -15.18 15.77
C ASP A 88 -40.78 -15.93 16.91
N GLU A 89 -40.88 -15.28 18.08
CA GLU A 89 -41.84 -15.66 19.12
C GLU A 89 -43.26 -15.55 18.54
N PRO A 90 -44.11 -16.59 18.64
CA PRO A 90 -45.48 -16.52 18.12
C PRO A 90 -46.35 -15.72 19.11
N HIS A 91 -46.55 -14.44 18.83
CA HIS A 91 -47.62 -13.68 19.49
C HIS A 91 -48.99 -14.16 18.98
N SER A 92 -49.67 -14.99 19.77
CA SER A 92 -51.09 -15.31 19.61
C SER A 92 -51.93 -14.08 19.94
N HIS A 93 -52.84 -13.74 19.04
CA HIS A 93 -54.06 -12.99 19.36
C HIS A 93 -54.99 -13.82 20.25
#